data_AF-A0A502GE18-F1
#
_entry.id   AF-A0A502GE18-F1
#
_cell.length_a   1.000
_cell.length_b   1.000
_cell.length_c   1.000
_cell.angle_alpha   90.00
_cell.angle_beta   90.00
_cell.angle_gamma   90.00
#
_symmetry.space_group_name_H-M   'P 1'
#
loop_
_entity.id
_entity.type
_entity.pdbx_description
1 polymer ?
#
loop_
_entity_poly.entity_id
_entity_poly.type
_entity_poly.pdbx_seq_one_letter_code
_entity_poly.pdbx_strand_id
1 'polypeptide(L)'
;MMQDDRRPPVLDMTPEGGFREAPRPVGGSWLDRALMKVGGVAVLAAVVAGGLVLAASAVVILGLLIPVLLVAGAVGFGSLWWRVRRARRGGAAVFVVPRR
;
A
#
# COMPACT_ATOMS: atom_id res chain seq x y z
N MET A 1 -3.72 3.73 24.63
CA MET A 1 -4.13 2.51 25.36
C MET A 1 -4.12 2.87 26.84
N MET A 2 -5.30 3.05 27.43
CA MET A 2 -5.44 3.28 28.88
C MET A 2 -5.00 2.00 29.60
N GLN A 3 -3.93 2.07 30.38
CA GLN A 3 -3.62 1.05 31.36
C GLN A 3 -4.67 1.13 32.47
N ASP A 4 -5.32 0.00 32.73
CA ASP A 4 -6.35 -0.12 33.75
C ASP A 4 -5.68 -0.19 35.13
N ASP A 5 -5.25 0.97 35.65
CA ASP A 5 -4.51 1.16 36.92
C ASP A 5 -5.29 0.79 38.21
N ARG A 6 -6.50 0.23 38.08
CA ARG A 6 -7.43 0.03 39.21
C ARG A 6 -7.52 -1.41 39.74
N ARG A 7 -6.80 -2.36 39.16
CA ARG A 7 -6.72 -3.71 39.74
C ARG A 7 -5.50 -3.79 40.67
N PRO A 8 -5.69 -4.05 41.97
CA PRO A 8 -4.55 -4.23 42.86
C PRO A 8 -3.69 -5.38 42.34
N PRO A 9 -2.35 -5.23 42.29
CA PRO A 9 -1.47 -6.25 41.78
C PRO A 9 -1.62 -7.52 42.61
N VAL A 10 -2.00 -8.63 41.96
CA VAL A 10 -2.10 -9.94 42.60
C VAL A 10 -0.69 -10.46 42.79
N LEU A 11 -0.26 -10.52 44.04
CA LEU A 11 1.09 -10.89 44.43
C LEU A 11 1.20 -12.41 44.49
N ASP A 12 1.77 -13.01 43.45
CA ASP A 12 1.96 -14.46 43.38
C ASP A 12 3.12 -14.88 44.29
N MET A 13 2.75 -15.37 45.48
CA MET A 13 3.67 -15.85 46.50
C MET A 13 3.63 -17.38 46.58
N THR A 14 4.77 -17.98 46.93
CA THR A 14 4.85 -19.36 47.40
C THR A 14 4.11 -19.50 48.73
N PRO A 15 3.68 -20.72 49.12
CA PRO A 15 3.06 -20.96 50.42
C PRO A 15 3.93 -20.51 51.60
N GLU A 16 5.26 -20.42 51.38
CA GLU A 16 6.25 -20.00 52.38
C GLU A 16 6.50 -18.48 52.40
N GLY A 17 5.67 -17.70 51.71
CA GLY A 17 5.74 -16.23 51.69
C GLY A 17 6.85 -15.66 50.81
N GLY A 18 7.51 -16.48 49.99
CA GLY A 18 8.48 -16.01 49.00
C GLY A 18 7.78 -15.56 47.72
N PHE A 19 8.28 -14.52 47.03
CA PHE A 19 7.81 -14.21 45.69
C PHE A 19 8.17 -15.35 44.74
N ARG A 20 7.23 -15.78 43.87
CA ARG A 20 7.62 -16.63 42.75
C ARG A 20 8.49 -15.81 41.81
N GLU A 21 9.72 -16.27 41.55
CA GLU A 21 10.52 -15.70 40.46
C GLU A 21 9.72 -15.85 39.16
N ALA A 22 9.53 -14.75 38.42
CA ALA A 22 9.00 -14.83 37.07
C ALA A 22 9.84 -15.85 36.29
N PRO A 23 9.23 -16.72 35.45
CA PRO A 23 10.00 -17.65 34.64
C PRO A 23 11.08 -16.86 33.91
N ARG A 24 12.35 -17.11 34.24
CA ARG A 24 13.45 -16.51 33.47
C ARG A 24 13.19 -16.90 32.02
N PRO A 25 13.12 -15.95 31.07
CA PRO A 25 13.01 -16.32 29.67
C PRO A 25 14.18 -17.25 29.40
N VAL A 26 13.88 -18.51 29.12
CA VAL A 26 14.86 -19.58 29.03
C VAL A 26 15.82 -19.17 27.94
N GLY A 27 17.00 -18.71 28.35
CA GLY A 27 17.93 -18.02 27.48
C GLY A 27 18.59 -18.99 26.52
N GLY A 28 17.99 -19.12 25.34
CA GLY A 28 18.70 -19.14 24.07
C GLY A 28 19.55 -20.38 23.78
N SER A 29 18.87 -21.45 23.35
CA SER A 29 19.49 -22.42 22.46
C SER A 29 20.13 -21.68 21.27
N TRP A 30 21.27 -22.18 20.78
CA TRP A 30 21.89 -21.64 19.56
C TRP A 30 20.91 -21.65 18.37
N LEU A 31 19.92 -22.55 18.44
CA LEU A 31 18.92 -22.81 17.43
C LEU A 31 17.91 -21.66 17.41
N ASP A 32 17.48 -21.16 18.57
CA ASP A 32 16.55 -20.03 18.66
C ASP A 32 17.19 -18.76 18.10
N ARG A 33 18.48 -18.56 18.37
CA ARG A 33 19.25 -17.45 17.77
C ARG A 33 19.40 -17.59 16.26
N ALA A 34 19.62 -18.81 15.77
CA ALA A 34 19.66 -19.08 14.33
C ALA A 34 18.28 -18.86 13.69
N LEU A 35 17.20 -19.35 14.30
CA LEU A 35 15.83 -19.21 13.83
C LEU A 35 15.40 -17.75 13.78
N MET A 36 15.74 -16.94 14.79
CA MET A 36 15.43 -15.52 14.81
C MET A 36 16.18 -14.75 13.72
N LYS A 37 17.47 -15.08 13.48
CA LYS A 37 18.25 -14.48 12.38
C LYS A 37 17.70 -14.88 11.02
N VAL A 38 17.44 -16.17 10.81
CA VAL A 38 16.89 -16.69 9.55
C VAL A 38 15.50 -16.16 9.30
N GLY A 39 14.64 -16.10 10.33
CA GLY A 39 13.32 -15.52 10.25
C GLY A 39 13.35 -14.03 9.87
N GLY A 40 14.25 -13.25 10.49
CA GLY A 40 14.44 -11.85 10.12
C GLY A 40 14.88 -11.67 8.66
N VAL A 41 15.86 -12.47 8.20
CA VAL A 41 16.32 -12.44 6.80
C VAL A 41 15.22 -12.88 5.84
N ALA A 42 14.45 -13.92 6.19
CA ALA A 42 13.35 -14.41 5.39
C ALA A 42 12.23 -13.36 5.24
N VAL A 43 11.91 -12.64 6.31
CA VAL A 43 10.93 -11.52 6.24
C VAL A 43 11.45 -10.42 5.33
N LEU A 44 12.73 -10.01 5.45
CA LEU A 44 13.31 -9.01 4.58
C LEU A 44 13.26 -9.44 3.10
N ALA A 45 13.65 -10.69 2.82
CA ALA A 45 13.60 -11.26 1.49
C ALA A 45 12.16 -11.29 0.94
N ALA A 46 11.18 -11.65 1.76
CA ALA A 46 9.77 -11.66 1.39
C ALA A 46 9.25 -10.24 1.06
N VAL A 47 9.64 -9.23 1.85
CA VAL A 47 9.28 -7.83 1.60
C VAL A 47 9.88 -7.34 0.29
N VAL A 48 11.16 -7.63 0.05
CA VAL A 48 11.83 -7.26 -1.22
C VAL A 48 11.18 -7.96 -2.41
N ALA A 49 10.92 -9.26 -2.31
CA ALA A 49 10.26 -10.03 -3.37
C ALA A 49 8.84 -9.52 -3.64
N GLY A 50 8.05 -9.28 -2.58
CA GLY A 50 6.72 -8.70 -2.70
C GLY A 50 6.74 -7.32 -3.36
N GLY A 51 7.68 -6.47 -2.97
CA GLY A 51 7.90 -5.16 -3.58
C GLY A 51 8.24 -5.25 -5.07
N LEU A 52 9.13 -6.18 -5.45
CA LEU A 52 9.49 -6.44 -6.84
C LEU A 52 8.29 -6.91 -7.68
N VAL A 53 7.45 -7.79 -7.13
CA VAL A 53 6.24 -8.26 -7.80
C VAL A 53 5.26 -7.12 -8.02
N LEU A 54 5.05 -6.26 -7.02
CA LEU A 54 4.20 -5.07 -7.15
C LEU A 54 4.75 -4.08 -8.18
N ALA A 55 6.07 -3.83 -8.15
CA ALA A 55 6.72 -2.95 -9.12
C ALA A 55 6.60 -3.49 -10.56
N ALA A 56 6.85 -4.78 -10.77
CA ALA A 56 6.69 -5.43 -12.07
C ALA A 56 5.24 -5.34 -12.56
N SER A 57 4.27 -5.58 -11.66
CA SER A 57 2.85 -5.46 -11.97
C SER A 57 2.48 -4.03 -12.38
N ALA A 58 3.00 -3.03 -11.67
CA ALA A 58 2.79 -1.62 -12.02
C ALA A 58 3.35 -1.28 -13.40
N VAL A 59 4.54 -1.76 -13.74
CA VAL A 59 5.14 -1.56 -15.07
C VAL A 59 4.27 -2.18 -16.17
N VAL A 60 3.73 -3.38 -15.96
CA VAL A 60 2.82 -4.02 -16.92
C VAL A 60 1.55 -3.20 -17.11
N ILE A 61 0.93 -2.75 -16.01
CA ILE A 61 -0.28 -1.93 -16.06
C ILE A 61 0.00 -0.61 -16.79
N LEU A 62 1.06 0.10 -16.44
CA LEU A 62 1.43 1.35 -17.11
C LEU A 62 1.74 1.13 -18.59
N GLY A 63 2.48 0.06 -18.91
CA GLY A 63 2.81 -0.32 -20.28
C GLY A 63 1.56 -0.58 -21.13
N LEU A 64 0.48 -1.09 -20.53
CA LEU A 64 -0.81 -1.27 -21.19
C LEU A 64 -1.64 0.02 -21.21
N LEU A 65 -1.60 0.82 -20.14
CA LEU A 65 -2.42 2.01 -20.00
C LEU A 65 -1.96 3.15 -20.93
N ILE A 66 -0.64 3.34 -21.07
CA ILE A 66 -0.04 4.39 -21.90
C ILE A 66 -0.54 4.34 -23.35
N PRO A 67 -0.46 3.21 -24.09
CA PRO A 67 -0.93 3.17 -25.47
C PRO A 67 -2.45 3.42 -25.56
N VAL A 68 -3.24 2.91 -24.61
CA VAL A 68 -4.68 3.16 -24.56
C VAL A 68 -4.98 4.66 -24.39
N LEU A 69 -4.29 5.32 -23.46
CA LEU A 69 -4.38 6.77 -23.24
C LEU A 69 -3.98 7.56 -24.50
N LEU A 70 -2.92 7.15 -25.18
CA LEU A 70 -2.48 7.81 -26.42
C LEU A 70 -3.53 7.70 -27.52
N VAL A 71 -4.11 6.51 -27.72
CA VAL A 71 -5.17 6.30 -28.72
C VAL A 71 -6.42 7.09 -28.34
N ALA A 72 -6.88 7.02 -27.10
CA ALA A 72 -8.03 7.76 -26.62
C ALA A 72 -7.83 9.28 -26.77
N GLY A 73 -6.65 9.78 -26.42
CA GLY A 73 -6.27 11.18 -26.59
C GLY A 73 -6.25 11.60 -28.06
N ALA A 74 -5.67 10.79 -28.94
CA ALA A 74 -5.65 11.05 -30.38
C ALA A 74 -7.05 11.08 -30.99
N VAL A 75 -7.93 10.15 -30.60
CA VAL A 75 -9.32 10.10 -31.04
C VAL A 75 -10.10 11.32 -30.55
N GLY A 76 -9.98 11.65 -29.27
CA GLY A 76 -10.62 12.83 -28.68
C GLY A 76 -10.15 14.13 -29.36
N PHE A 77 -8.84 14.28 -29.53
CA PHE A 77 -8.25 15.42 -30.23
C PHE A 77 -8.72 15.51 -31.69
N GLY A 78 -8.69 14.40 -32.43
CA GLY A 78 -9.13 14.35 -33.82
C GLY A 78 -10.61 14.70 -33.98
N SER A 79 -11.46 14.20 -33.07
CA SER A 79 -12.89 14.51 -33.05
C SER A 79 -13.15 16.00 -32.79
N LEU A 80 -12.47 16.59 -31.80
CA LEU A 80 -12.58 18.01 -31.50
C LEU A 80 -12.06 18.88 -32.65
N TRP A 81 -10.90 18.53 -33.20
CA TRP A 81 -10.30 19.23 -34.33
C TRP A 81 -11.23 19.24 -35.54
N TRP A 82 -11.84 18.10 -35.86
CA TRP A 82 -12.77 17.99 -36.97
C TRP A 82 -14.01 18.85 -36.76
N ARG A 83 -14.57 18.86 -35.55
CA ARG A 83 -15.69 19.75 -35.19
C ARG A 83 -15.33 21.22 -35.33
N VAL A 84 -14.19 21.65 -34.81
CA VAL A 84 -13.72 23.04 -34.91
C VAL A 84 -13.48 23.42 -36.37
N ARG A 85 -12.84 22.56 -37.15
CA ARG A 85 -12.60 22.78 -38.58
C ARG A 85 -13.90 22.89 -39.36
N ARG A 86 -14.92 22.09 -39.01
CA ARG A 86 -16.25 22.13 -39.63
C ARG A 86 -16.99 23.41 -39.27
N ALA A 87 -16.95 23.85 -38.02
CA ALA A 87 -17.54 25.11 -37.58
C ALA A 87 -16.91 26.32 -38.30
N ARG A 88 -15.57 26.32 -38.46
CA ARG A 88 -14.85 27.36 -39.19
C ARG A 88 -15.21 27.45 -40.68
N ARG A 89 -15.51 26.33 -41.35
CA ARG A 89 -15.93 26.32 -42.76
C ARG A 89 -17.38 26.74 -42.95
N GLY A 90 -18.24 26.58 -41.93
CA GLY A 90 -19.65 26.92 -42.00
C GLY A 90 -19.99 28.35 -41.61
N GLY A 91 -19.00 29.21 -41.29
CA GLY A 91 -19.25 30.58 -40.80
C GLY A 91 -20.02 30.65 -39.46
N ALA A 92 -20.30 29.50 -38.84
CA ALA A 92 -21.05 29.41 -37.60
C ALA A 92 -20.15 29.82 -36.44
N ALA A 93 -20.20 31.10 -36.11
CA ALA A 93 -19.75 31.58 -34.83
C ALA A 93 -20.43 30.72 -33.76
N VAL A 94 -19.60 30.05 -32.95
CA VAL A 94 -20.01 29.27 -31.77
C VAL A 94 -20.47 30.28 -30.72
N PHE A 95 -21.57 30.99 -30.98
CA PHE A 95 -22.28 31.74 -29.96
C PHE A 95 -23.12 30.74 -29.19
N VAL A 96 -22.59 30.30 -28.06
CA VAL A 96 -23.40 29.73 -26.98
C VAL A 96 -24.30 30.87 -26.51
N VAL A 97 -25.56 30.90 -26.97
CA VAL A 97 -26.59 31.74 -26.38
C VAL A 97 -27.02 31.06 -25.09
N PRO A 98 -26.70 31.59 -23.89
CA PRO A 98 -27.29 31.08 -22.67
C PRO A 98 -28.76 31.46 -22.69
N ARG A 99 -29.65 30.47 -22.83
CA ARG A 99 -31.07 30.69 -22.56
C ARG A 99 -31.22 30.83 -21.05
N ARG A 100 -31.64 32.02 -20.61
CA ARG A 100 -32.12 32.28 -19.26
C ARG A 100 -33.45 31.58 -19.05
#